data_AF-A0A3S5JRY4-F1
#
_entry.id   AF-A0A3S5JRY4-F1
#
_cell.length_a   1.000
_cell.length_b   1.000
_cell.length_c   1.000
_cell.angle_alpha   90.00
_cell.angle_beta   90.00
_cell.angle_gamma   90.00
#
_symmetry.space_group_name_H-M   'P 1'
#
loop_
_entity.id
_entity.type
_entity.pdbx_description
1 polymer ?
#
loop_
_entity_poly.entity_id
_entity_poly.type
_entity_poly.pdbx_seq_one_letter_code
_entity_poly.pdbx_strand_id
1 'polypeptide(L)' 'HGGIAFGLDRLVAILGGEETIRDFIAFPKNNNGRDVMIDAPSFINDTQLKELFLKTFPKNKE' A
#
# COMPACT_ATOMS: atom_id res chain seq x y z
N HIS A 1 7.13 -2.10 -31.86
CA HIS A 1 6.81 -0.98 -30.95
C HIS A 1 7.70 -1.11 -29.73
N GLY A 2 8.42 -0.04 -29.35
CA GLY A 2 9.21 0.02 -28.11
C GLY A 2 8.56 1.01 -27.14
N GLY A 3 8.60 0.70 -25.83
CA GLY A 3 8.03 1.53 -24.78
C GLY A 3 8.95 1.60 -23.57
N ILE A 4 8.75 2.63 -22.74
CA ILE A 4 9.47 2.83 -21.47
C ILE A 4 8.49 3.35 -20.41
N ALA A 5 8.75 3.00 -19.14
CA ALA A 5 8.01 3.51 -17.99
C ALA A 5 9.00 4.04 -16.94
N PHE A 6 8.70 5.21 -16.38
CA PHE A 6 9.50 5.82 -15.32
C PHE A 6 8.81 5.64 -13.96
N GLY A 7 9.61 5.43 -12.92
CA GLY A 7 9.13 5.51 -11.54
C GLY A 7 9.04 6.98 -11.10
N LEU A 8 7.84 7.55 -11.16
CA LEU A 8 7.61 8.97 -10.86
C LEU A 8 8.07 9.34 -9.45
N ASP A 9 7.73 8.57 -8.42
CA ASP A 9 8.08 8.87 -7.03
C ASP A 9 9.60 8.94 -6.84
N ARG A 10 10.33 8.02 -7.48
CA ARG A 10 11.78 8.00 -7.47
C ARG A 10 12.38 9.18 -8.24
N LEU A 11 11.81 9.52 -9.39
CA LEU A 11 12.24 10.66 -10.19
C LEU A 11 12.12 11.96 -9.38
N VAL A 12 10.97 12.17 -8.72
CA VAL A 12 10.74 13.36 -7.91
C VAL A 12 11.65 13.39 -6.68
N ALA A 13 11.87 12.26 -6.00
CA ALA A 13 12.81 12.19 -4.87
C ALA A 13 14.23 12.58 -5.27
N ILE A 14 14.72 12.10 -6.42
CA ILE A 14 16.03 12.48 -6.96
C ILE A 14 16.09 13.98 -7.27
N LEU A 15 15.03 14.54 -7.88
CA LEU A 15 14.95 15.98 -8.13
C LEU A 15 14.92 16.81 -6.84
N GLY A 16 14.35 16.26 -5.76
CA GLY A 16 14.32 16.84 -4.42
C GLY A 16 15.57 16.60 -3.59
N GLY A 17 16.55 15.83 -4.07
CA GLY A 17 17.79 15.52 -3.34
C GLY A 17 17.63 14.51 -2.21
N GLU A 18 16.56 13.73 -2.20
CA GLU A 18 16.23 12.77 -1.14
C GLU A 18 16.40 11.32 -1.62
N GLU A 19 16.88 10.46 -0.72
CA GLU A 19 17.02 9.02 -1.01
C GLU A 19 15.71 8.24 -0.81
N THR A 20 14.82 8.78 0.03
CA THR A 20 13.52 8.21 0.37
C THR A 20 12.40 8.81 -0.47
N ILE A 21 11.51 7.97 -0.95
CA ILE A 21 10.29 8.39 -1.67
C ILE A 21 9.15 8.78 -0.73
N ARG A 22 9.26 8.44 0.57
CA ARG A 22 8.14 8.60 1.52
C ARG A 22 7.70 10.04 1.68
N ASP A 23 8.63 10.98 1.62
CA ASP A 23 8.34 12.41 1.80
C ASP A 23 7.71 13.04 0.55
N PHE A 24 7.70 12.31 -0.58
CA PHE A 24 7.07 12.72 -1.84
C PHE A 24 5.73 12.01 -2.09
N ILE A 25 5.28 11.19 -1.13
CA ILE A 25 3.98 10.50 -1.15
C ILE A 25 3.16 11.05 0.01
N ALA A 26 2.00 11.65 -0.28
CA ALA A 26 1.17 12.30 0.75
C ALA A 26 0.73 11.36 1.89
N PHE A 27 0.43 10.09 1.57
CA PHE A 27 -0.01 9.07 2.53
C PHE A 27 0.80 7.77 2.37
N PRO A 28 2.07 7.76 2.83
CA PRO A 28 2.95 6.62 2.63
C PRO A 28 2.56 5.47 3.53
N LYS A 29 2.82 4.24 3.07
CA LYS A 29 2.66 3.03 3.88
C LYS A 29 3.96 2.71 4.63
N ASN A 30 3.83 2.09 5.80
CA ASN A 30 4.99 1.57 6.54
C ASN A 30 5.53 0.27 5.92
N ASN A 31 6.60 -0.29 6.51
CA ASN A 31 7.25 -1.51 6.00
C ASN A 31 6.32 -2.76 6.00
N ASN A 32 5.23 -2.73 6.77
CA ASN A 32 4.23 -3.79 6.83
C ASN A 32 3.05 -3.54 5.90
N GLY A 33 3.15 -2.55 5.00
CA GLY A 33 2.06 -2.16 4.09
C GLY A 33 0.88 -1.50 4.80
N ARG A 34 1.04 -1.05 6.06
CA ARG A 34 -0.03 -0.36 6.80
C ARG A 34 0.02 1.15 6.61
N ASP A 35 -1.14 1.75 6.47
CA ASP A 35 -1.35 3.17 6.67
C ASP A 35 -1.62 3.41 8.15
N VAL A 36 -0.69 4.07 8.83
CA VAL A 36 -0.81 4.31 10.28
C VAL A 36 -1.82 5.42 10.57
N MET A 37 -2.06 6.34 9.63
CA MET A 37 -2.95 7.48 9.85
C MET A 37 -4.42 7.05 9.92
N ILE A 38 -4.83 6.13 9.04
CA ILE A 38 -6.22 5.65 8.94
C ILE A 38 -6.40 4.21 9.44
N ASP A 39 -5.37 3.63 10.04
CA ASP A 39 -5.32 2.23 10.49
C ASP A 39 -5.77 1.20 9.42
N ALA A 40 -5.22 1.35 8.21
CA ALA A 40 -5.49 0.45 7.10
C ALA A 40 -4.31 -0.52 6.84
N PRO A 41 -4.55 -1.76 6.38
CA PRO A 41 -5.85 -2.41 6.24
C PRO A 41 -6.47 -2.77 7.61
N SER A 42 -7.80 -2.82 7.63
CA SER A 42 -8.62 -3.21 8.78
C SER A 42 -9.48 -4.43 8.44
N PHE A 43 -10.06 -5.06 9.45
CA PHE A 43 -11.06 -6.10 9.24
C PHE A 43 -12.36 -5.50 8.69
N ILE A 44 -13.00 -6.22 7.77
CA ILE A 44 -14.31 -5.88 7.20
C ILE A 44 -15.41 -6.69 7.90
N ASN A 45 -16.67 -6.27 7.75
CA ASN A 45 -17.80 -6.96 8.36
C ASN A 45 -18.07 -8.31 7.66
N ASP A 46 -18.47 -9.32 8.42
CA ASP A 46 -18.92 -10.62 7.92
C ASP A 46 -20.07 -10.51 6.91
N THR A 47 -20.93 -9.49 7.03
CA THR A 47 -21.98 -9.23 6.03
C THR A 47 -21.42 -8.94 4.65
N GLN A 48 -20.34 -8.15 4.57
CA GLN A 48 -19.66 -7.81 3.31
C GLN A 48 -18.95 -9.03 2.71
N LEU A 49 -18.35 -9.87 3.55
CA LEU A 49 -17.74 -11.13 3.12
C LEU A 49 -18.79 -12.09 2.52
N LYS A 50 -19.96 -12.21 3.18
CA LYS A 50 -21.08 -13.04 2.71
C LYS A 50 -21.63 -12.53 1.38
N GLU A 51 -21.80 -11.22 1.23
CA GLU A 51 -22.26 -10.60 -0.02
C GLU A 51 -21.33 -10.89 -1.19
N LEU A 52 -20.01 -10.88 -0.95
CA LEU A 52 -19.00 -11.16 -1.97
C LEU A 52 -18.69 -12.65 -2.15
N PHE A 53 -19.38 -13.54 -1.42
CA PHE A 53 -19.12 -14.99 -1.39
C PHE A 53 -17.68 -15.35 -1.02
N LEU A 54 -17.05 -14.55 -0.15
CA LEU A 54 -15.67 -14.73 0.32
C LEU A 54 -15.62 -15.32 1.74
N LYS A 55 -14.54 -16.05 2.03
CA LYS A 55 -14.18 -16.51 3.38
C LYS A 55 -12.72 -16.22 3.65
N THR A 56 -12.41 -15.72 4.85
CA THR A 56 -11.03 -15.59 5.31
C THR A 56 -10.57 -16.90 5.92
N PHE A 57 -9.36 -17.33 5.58
CA PHE A 57 -8.72 -18.45 6.26
C PHE A 57 -7.92 -17.93 7.46
N PRO A 58 -7.84 -18.69 8.56
CA PRO A 58 -6.97 -18.32 9.66
C PRO A 58 -5.54 -18.20 9.13
N LYS A 59 -4.86 -17.10 9.46
CA LYS A 59 -3.42 -17.00 9.24
C LYS A 59 -2.78 -18.06 10.16
N ASN A 60 -2.04 -19.01 9.59
CA ASN A 60 -1.26 -19.94 10.40
C ASN A 60 -0.39 -19.12 11.36
N LYS A 61 -0.54 -19.38 12.66
CA LYS A 61 0.36 -18.83 13.68
C LYS A 61 1.66 -19.61 13.57
N GLU A 62 2.67 -19.01 12.94
CA GLU A 62 4.06 -19.31 13.32
C GLU A 62 4.38 -18.56 14.62
#